data_AF-A0A7C2N7K4-F1
#
_entry.id   AF-A0A7C2N7K4-F1
#
_cell.length_a   1.000
_cell.length_b   1.000
_cell.length_c   1.000
_cell.angle_alpha   90.00
_cell.angle_beta   90.00
_cell.angle_gamma   90.00
#
_symmetry.space_group_name_H-M   'P 1'
#
loop_
_entity.id
_entity.type
_entity.pdbx_description
1 polymer ?
#
loop_
_entity_poly.entity_id
_entity_poly.type
_entity_poly.pdbx_seq_one_letter_code
_entity_poly.pdbx_strand_id
1 'polypeptide(L)'
;MRACEGLDAVRARIERALAAAGRAPDAARLMAVSKTIPAARLREVFGCGQAVFGESYVQEALAKQDELADLAIEWHFIGPLQSNKTRPVAERFAWVHGVDRLRIAERLSAQR
;
A
#
# COMPACT_ATOMS: atom_id res chain seq x y z
N MET A 1 -8.56 -5.75 18.90
CA MET A 1 -7.57 -6.71 19.42
C MET A 1 -7.03 -7.65 18.33
N ARG A 2 -7.83 -8.50 17.67
CA ARG A 2 -7.32 -9.45 16.65
C ARG A 2 -6.53 -8.84 15.47
N ALA A 3 -6.88 -7.63 15.02
CA ALA A 3 -6.18 -6.97 13.92
C ALA A 3 -4.72 -6.63 14.26
N CYS A 4 -4.47 -6.16 15.50
CA CYS A 4 -3.11 -5.83 15.94
C CYS A 4 -2.29 -7.10 16.18
N GLU A 5 -2.87 -8.16 16.74
CA GLU A 5 -2.20 -9.44 16.95
C GLU A 5 -1.60 -10.03 15.66
N GLY A 6 -2.38 -10.01 14.56
CA GLY A 6 -1.90 -10.47 13.26
C GLY A 6 -0.76 -9.59 12.71
N LEU A 7 -0.86 -8.27 12.90
CA LEU A 7 0.17 -7.32 12.47
C LEU A 7 1.48 -7.52 13.24
N ASP A 8 1.40 -7.65 14.56
CA ASP A 8 2.55 -7.83 15.44
C ASP A 8 3.25 -9.16 15.15
N ALA A 9 2.49 -10.23 14.90
CA ALA A 9 3.05 -11.51 14.51
C ALA A 9 3.85 -11.43 13.20
N VAL A 10 3.35 -10.66 12.22
CA VAL A 10 4.06 -10.43 10.95
C VAL A 10 5.30 -9.56 11.14
N ARG A 11 5.23 -8.49 11.94
CA ARG A 11 6.39 -7.63 12.27
C ARG A 11 7.49 -8.44 12.94
N ALA A 12 7.17 -9.22 13.96
CA ALA A 12 8.13 -10.09 14.64
C ALA A 12 8.75 -11.13 13.68
N ARG A 13 7.99 -11.62 12.70
CA ARG A 13 8.53 -12.54 11.67
C ARG A 13 9.53 -11.84 10.74
N ILE A 14 9.26 -10.60 10.35
CA ILE A 14 10.19 -9.78 9.54
C ILE A 14 11.48 -9.52 10.31
N GLU A 15 11.37 -9.09 11.57
CA GLU A 15 12.53 -8.83 12.45
C GLU A 15 13.43 -10.06 12.58
N ARG A 16 12.84 -11.23 12.84
CA ARG A 16 13.60 -12.49 12.91
C ARG A 16 14.29 -12.82 11.59
N ALA A 17 13.63 -12.60 10.45
CA ALA A 17 14.22 -12.85 9.14
C ALA A 17 15.37 -11.89 8.82
N LEU A 18 15.25 -10.60 9.18
CA LEU A 18 16.32 -9.61 9.02
C LEU A 18 17.52 -9.95 9.90
N ALA A 19 17.29 -10.30 11.17
CA ALA A 19 18.34 -10.71 12.10
C ALA A 19 19.08 -11.96 11.61
N ALA A 20 18.35 -12.99 11.15
CA ALA A 20 18.93 -14.21 10.59
C ALA A 20 19.77 -13.95 9.33
N ALA A 21 19.44 -12.91 8.56
CA ALA A 21 20.18 -12.48 7.38
C ALA A 21 21.31 -11.47 7.67
N GLY A 22 21.54 -11.10 8.93
CA GLY A 22 22.53 -10.09 9.32
C GLY A 22 22.21 -8.69 8.81
N ARG A 23 20.93 -8.36 8.59
CA ARG A 23 20.47 -7.07 8.06
C ARG A 23 19.97 -6.16 9.18
N ALA A 24 20.06 -4.84 8.95
CA ALA A 24 19.52 -3.84 9.86
C ALA A 24 17.98 -4.00 10.03
N PRO A 25 17.41 -3.64 11.20
CA PRO A 25 15.97 -3.79 11.47
C PRO A 25 15.06 -3.00 10.51
N ASP A 26 15.56 -1.91 9.93
CA ASP A 26 14.85 -1.04 8.99
C ASP A 26 15.10 -1.42 7.51
N ALA A 27 15.84 -2.49 7.25
CA ALA A 27 16.19 -2.92 5.90
C ALA A 27 14.99 -3.51 5.11
N ALA A 28 13.83 -3.64 5.75
CA ALA A 28 12.56 -3.96 5.10
C ALA A 28 11.40 -3.17 5.72
N ARG A 29 10.44 -2.77 4.88
CA ARG A 29 9.21 -2.08 5.30
C ARG A 29 8.00 -2.97 5.05
N LEU A 30 7.10 -3.07 6.03
CA LEU A 30 5.84 -3.81 5.89
C LEU A 30 4.77 -2.96 5.19
N MET A 31 4.22 -3.49 4.10
CA MET A 31 3.05 -2.96 3.40
C MET A 31 1.90 -3.97 3.52
N ALA A 32 0.75 -3.53 4.04
CA ALA A 32 -0.43 -4.37 4.14
C ALA A 32 -1.21 -4.34 2.83
N VAL A 33 -1.41 -5.50 2.19
CA VAL A 33 -2.25 -5.58 0.98
C VAL A 33 -3.72 -5.60 1.40
N SER A 34 -4.50 -4.65 0.89
CA SER A 34 -5.86 -4.38 1.35
C SER A 34 -6.94 -4.53 0.28
N LYS A 35 -6.60 -4.99 -0.93
CA LYS A 35 -7.59 -5.31 -1.96
C LYS A 35 -8.67 -6.25 -1.41
N THR A 36 -9.91 -6.01 -1.78
CA THR A 36 -11.13 -6.70 -1.32
C THR A 36 -11.43 -6.57 0.19
N ILE A 37 -10.71 -5.74 0.94
CA ILE A 37 -10.92 -5.51 2.38
C ILE A 37 -11.62 -4.17 2.58
N PRO A 38 -12.72 -4.08 3.35
CA PRO A 38 -13.45 -2.82 3.54
C PRO A 38 -12.63 -1.79 4.32
N ALA A 39 -12.83 -0.50 4.03
CA ALA A 39 -12.12 0.62 4.64
C ALA A 39 -12.17 0.61 6.19
N ALA A 40 -13.30 0.22 6.78
CA ALA A 40 -13.42 0.06 8.24
C ALA A 40 -12.33 -0.84 8.85
N ARG A 41 -11.93 -1.92 8.15
CA ARG A 41 -10.84 -2.80 8.60
C ARG A 41 -9.47 -2.16 8.44
N LEU A 42 -9.26 -1.37 7.39
CA LEU A 42 -8.00 -0.61 7.23
C LEU A 42 -7.86 0.42 8.36
N ARG A 43 -8.96 1.08 8.75
CA ARG A 43 -8.98 1.99 9.91
C ARG A 43 -8.59 1.29 11.21
N GLU A 44 -9.12 0.09 11.46
CA GLU A 44 -8.70 -0.71 12.63
C GLU A 44 -7.21 -1.04 12.60
N VAL A 45 -6.70 -1.49 11.45
CA VAL A 45 -5.28 -1.85 11.26
C VAL A 45 -4.37 -0.62 11.33
N PHE A 46 -4.83 0.53 10.86
CA PHE A 46 -4.16 1.82 11.02
C PHE A 46 -4.04 2.21 12.50
N GLY A 47 -5.09 1.97 13.29
CA GLY A 47 -5.06 2.13 14.75
C GLY A 47 -4.00 1.26 15.46
N CYS A 48 -3.54 0.18 14.83
CA CYS A 48 -2.41 -0.64 15.31
C CYS A 48 -1.03 -0.13 14.82
N GLY A 49 -0.98 1.04 14.17
CA GLY A 49 0.24 1.67 13.68
C GLY A 49 0.68 1.22 12.29
N GLN A 50 -0.17 0.58 11.49
CA GLN A 50 0.13 0.33 10.07
C GLN A 50 -0.28 1.52 9.22
N ALA A 51 0.66 2.17 8.54
CA ALA A 51 0.36 3.35 7.72
C ALA A 51 0.44 3.10 6.21
N VAL A 52 0.99 1.97 5.76
CA VAL A 52 1.26 1.70 4.34
C VAL A 52 0.35 0.60 3.82
N PHE A 53 -0.44 0.91 2.80
CA PHE A 53 -1.41 -0.01 2.23
C PHE A 53 -1.24 -0.18 0.72
N GLY A 54 -1.38 -1.41 0.26
CA GLY A 54 -1.27 -1.81 -1.13
C GLY A 54 -2.62 -2.18 -1.75
N GLU A 55 -2.98 -1.54 -2.85
CA GLU A 55 -4.22 -1.80 -3.59
C GLU A 55 -3.95 -2.24 -5.04
N SER A 56 -4.83 -3.07 -5.59
CA SER A 56 -4.71 -3.57 -6.97
C SER A 56 -5.81 -3.07 -7.91
N TYR A 57 -6.91 -2.52 -7.38
CA TYR A 57 -8.06 -2.08 -8.16
C TYR A 57 -8.29 -0.58 -7.96
N VAL A 58 -8.15 0.21 -9.02
CA VAL A 58 -8.18 1.68 -8.93
C VAL A 58 -9.47 2.20 -8.31
N GLN A 59 -10.63 1.74 -8.77
CA GLN A 59 -11.91 2.29 -8.27
C GLN A 59 -12.17 1.95 -6.81
N GLU A 60 -11.85 0.71 -6.41
CA GLU A 60 -11.95 0.29 -5.01
C GLU A 60 -11.02 1.14 -4.13
N ALA A 61 -9.79 1.36 -4.58
CA ALA A 61 -8.81 2.14 -3.84
C ALA A 61 -9.24 3.62 -3.69
N LEU A 62 -9.74 4.25 -4.76
CA LEU A 62 -10.22 5.64 -4.69
C LEU A 62 -11.34 5.79 -3.67
N ALA A 63 -12.32 4.87 -3.67
CA ALA A 63 -13.39 4.88 -2.69
C ALA A 63 -12.87 4.76 -1.24
N LYS A 64 -11.91 3.87 -0.99
CA LYS A 64 -11.29 3.74 0.35
C LYS A 64 -10.48 4.96 0.74
N GLN A 65 -9.75 5.55 -0.20
CA GLN A 65 -8.98 6.76 0.05
C GLN A 65 -9.88 7.93 0.44
N ASP A 66 -11.04 8.07 -0.22
CA ASP A 66 -12.01 9.11 0.13
C ASP A 66 -12.63 8.86 1.52
N GLU A 67 -12.97 7.61 1.86
CA GLU A 67 -13.53 7.23 3.19
C GLU A 67 -12.51 7.37 4.33
N LEU A 68 -11.21 7.24 4.02
CA LEU A 68 -10.11 7.27 4.99
C LEU A 68 -9.24 8.52 4.84
N ALA A 69 -9.77 9.58 4.22
CA ALA A 69 -9.04 10.82 3.95
C ALA A 69 -8.58 11.54 5.23
N ASP A 70 -9.19 11.23 6.38
CA ASP A 70 -8.79 11.72 7.70
C ASP A 70 -7.54 11.01 8.26
N LEU A 71 -7.08 9.92 7.64
CA LEU A 71 -5.93 9.14 8.07
C LEU A 71 -4.71 9.40 7.18
N ALA A 72 -3.53 9.51 7.80
CA ALA A 72 -2.25 9.68 7.10
C ALA A 72 -1.74 8.36 6.49
N ILE A 73 -2.50 7.78 5.56
CA ILE A 73 -2.16 6.53 4.88
C ILE A 73 -1.28 6.80 3.65
N GLU A 74 -0.19 6.03 3.53
CA GLU A 74 0.61 5.95 2.31
C GLU A 74 0.05 4.84 1.40
N TRP A 75 -0.55 5.25 0.28
CA TRP A 75 -1.20 4.34 -0.67
C TRP A 75 -0.25 3.92 -1.79
N HIS A 76 -0.12 2.60 -1.98
CA HIS A 76 0.70 1.97 -3.00
C HIS A 76 -0.20 1.23 -3.99
N PHE A 77 -0.03 1.51 -5.29
CA PHE A 77 -0.68 0.73 -6.34
C PHE A 77 0.23 -0.44 -6.73
N ILE A 78 -0.25 -1.67 -6.53
CA ILE A 78 0.49 -2.92 -6.78
C ILE A 78 -0.16 -3.81 -7.85
N GLY A 79 -1.24 -3.34 -8.49
CA GLY A 79 -1.91 -4.04 -9.57
C GLY A 79 -1.31 -3.75 -10.95
N PRO A 80 -1.71 -4.50 -12.00
CA PRO A 80 -1.40 -4.14 -13.38
C PRO A 80 -2.08 -2.82 -13.74
N LEU A 81 -1.33 -1.89 -14.36
CA LEU A 81 -1.85 -0.57 -14.71
C LEU A 81 -2.23 -0.46 -16.18
N GLN A 82 -3.51 -0.26 -16.44
CA GLN A 82 -4.02 0.07 -17.78
C GLN A 82 -3.77 1.54 -18.11
N SER A 83 -3.45 1.84 -19.37
CA SER A 83 -3.08 3.19 -19.81
C SER A 83 -4.16 4.25 -19.54
N ASN A 84 -5.44 3.88 -19.64
CA ASN A 84 -6.59 4.75 -19.35
C ASN A 84 -6.82 5.00 -17.85
N LYS A 85 -6.12 4.30 -16.95
CA LYS A 85 -6.21 4.47 -15.49
C LYS A 85 -4.97 5.12 -14.87
N THR A 86 -4.00 5.52 -15.68
CA THR A 86 -2.76 6.20 -15.23
C THR A 86 -3.03 7.49 -14.45
N ARG A 87 -3.97 8.33 -14.91
CA ARG A 87 -4.25 9.64 -14.28
C ARG A 87 -4.70 9.54 -12.83
N PRO A 88 -5.80 8.83 -12.49
CA PRO A 88 -6.19 8.71 -11.09
C PRO A 88 -5.10 8.04 -10.24
N VAL A 89 -4.29 7.14 -10.80
CA VAL A 89 -3.18 6.54 -10.07
C VAL A 89 -2.06 7.56 -9.78
N ALA A 90 -1.70 8.39 -10.76
CA ALA A 90 -0.68 9.44 -10.60
C ALA A 90 -1.08 10.49 -9.55
N GLU A 91 -2.35 10.90 -9.55
CA GLU A 91 -2.89 11.94 -8.67
C GLU A 91 -3.11 11.46 -7.23
N ARG A 92 -3.34 10.14 -7.02
CA ARG A 92 -3.91 9.62 -5.76
C ARG A 92 -3.03 8.59 -5.04
N PHE A 93 -1.93 8.14 -5.63
CA PHE A 93 -1.03 7.16 -5.00
C PHE A 93 0.37 7.72 -4.80
N ALA A 94 0.98 7.34 -3.68
CA ALA A 94 2.37 7.68 -3.38
C ALA A 94 3.33 6.85 -4.25
N TRP A 95 3.00 5.57 -4.48
CA TRP A 95 3.83 4.60 -5.20
C TRP A 95 3.05 3.80 -6.23
N VAL A 96 3.73 3.42 -7.31
CA VAL A 96 3.27 2.46 -8.32
C VAL A 96 4.33 1.40 -8.52
N HIS A 97 4.04 0.14 -8.18
CA HIS A 97 5.01 -0.98 -8.20
C HIS A 97 5.02 -1.70 -9.55
N GLY A 98 3.89 -1.69 -10.27
CA GLY A 98 3.68 -2.45 -11.51
C GLY A 98 4.06 -1.72 -12.80
N VAL A 99 5.11 -0.88 -12.80
CA VAL A 99 5.55 -0.17 -14.01
C VAL A 99 6.41 -1.09 -14.87
N ASP A 100 5.82 -1.63 -15.94
CA ASP A 100 6.46 -2.63 -16.82
C ASP A 100 6.79 -2.13 -18.23
N ARG A 101 6.31 -0.93 -18.60
CA ARG A 101 6.42 -0.36 -19.95
C ARG A 101 6.67 1.13 -19.89
N LEU A 102 7.57 1.62 -20.76
CA LEU A 102 7.94 3.04 -20.85
C LEU A 102 6.72 3.96 -21.00
N ARG A 103 5.77 3.61 -21.88
CA ARG A 103 4.54 4.38 -22.09
C ARG A 103 3.72 4.58 -20.80
N ILE A 104 3.74 3.62 -19.87
CA ILE A 104 3.04 3.77 -18.59
C ILE A 104 3.79 4.74 -17.68
N ALA A 105 5.12 4.63 -17.61
CA ALA A 105 5.97 5.56 -16.86
C ALA A 105 5.82 7.01 -17.35
N GLU A 106 5.89 7.24 -18.66
CA GLU A 106 5.73 8.57 -19.27
C GLU A 106 4.37 9.19 -18.93
N ARG A 107 3.30 8.40 -18.96
CA ARG A 107 1.96 8.87 -18.63
C ARG A 107 1.82 9.22 -17.16
N LEU A 108 2.34 8.41 -16.26
CA LEU A 108 2.37 8.70 -14.82
C LEU A 108 3.15 9.99 -14.55
N SER A 109 4.31 10.16 -15.20
CA SER A 109 5.15 11.37 -15.09
C SER A 109 4.42 12.64 -15.55
N ALA A 110 3.72 12.58 -16.68
CA ALA A 110 2.99 13.72 -17.24
C ALA A 110 1.68 14.07 -16.51
N GLN A 111 1.24 13.27 -15.53
CA GLN A 111 -0.05 13.40 -14.84
C GLN A 111 0.08 13.63 -13.33
N ARG A 112 1.30 13.84 -12.84
CA ARG A 112 1.58 14.16 -11.44
C ARG A 112 1.67 15.66 -11.22
#